data_AF-A0A8J2M7H8-F1
#
_entry.id   AF-A0A8J2M7H8-F1
#
_cell.length_a   1.000
_cell.length_b   1.000
_cell.length_c   1.000
_cell.angle_alpha   90.00
_cell.angle_beta   90.00
_cell.angle_gamma   90.00
#
_symmetry.space_group_name_H-M   'P 1'
#
loop_
_entity.id
_entity.type
_entity.pdbx_description
1 polymer ?
#
loop_
_entity_poly.entity_id
_entity_poly.type
_entity_poly.pdbx_seq_one_letter_code
_entity_poly.pdbx_strand_id
1 'polypeptide(L)'
;MKLLEQKQKELQRISSEIQRLSQGNPQQQRKCVRLKEDHEKLEQEIQKLQENKNKDEKRLDELRKEIETNEGNDESQKRKRKKLEDFQKEYKELREKLGVGEELKEDAERVDNPSENTSSFKTDENIYLNKQHPEVKLIQKDQYGVDEQVKNIKTVEERMLKRKKIELEAEETFNIGMASLCELEANIDNMTKRVASPVIQKFEEELKLIRNKSNKDTKVLKTKIVKLEVRINQVERMREICVTAIAELNLTTKRMLFDLMAIVVNILRNALYMIAWIRDSLVNYTESR
;
A
#
# COMPACT_ATOMS: atom_id res chain seq x y z
N MET A 1 11.65 -2.21 17.39
CA MET A 1 12.37 -1.55 18.50
C MET A 1 12.08 -2.20 19.86
N LYS A 2 10.81 -2.35 20.26
CA LYS A 2 10.42 -2.94 21.57
C LYS A 2 10.96 -4.36 21.84
N LEU A 3 11.11 -5.20 20.81
CA LEU A 3 11.59 -6.58 20.94
C LEU A 3 13.08 -6.67 21.33
N LEU A 4 13.95 -5.87 20.68
CA LEU A 4 15.39 -5.85 20.98
C LEU A 4 15.64 -5.37 22.41
N GLU A 5 14.93 -4.32 22.82
CA GLU A 5 15.01 -3.76 24.17
C GLU A 5 14.51 -4.75 25.23
N GLN A 6 13.44 -5.49 24.93
CA GLN A 6 12.93 -6.55 25.81
C GLN A 6 13.95 -7.69 25.98
N LYS A 7 14.55 -8.15 24.88
CA LYS A 7 15.58 -9.21 24.89
C LYS A 7 16.85 -8.78 25.62
N GLN A 8 17.27 -7.52 25.49
CA GLN A 8 18.38 -6.95 26.27
C GLN A 8 18.09 -6.91 27.78
N LYS A 9 16.87 -6.52 28.18
CA LYS A 9 16.45 -6.55 29.59
C LYS A 9 16.42 -7.97 30.14
N GLU A 10 15.98 -8.94 29.34
CA GLU A 10 15.99 -10.36 29.70
C GLU A 10 17.41 -10.90 29.87
N LEU A 11 18.33 -10.54 28.98
CA LEU A 11 19.75 -10.89 29.09
C LEU A 11 20.39 -10.35 30.37
N GLN A 12 20.11 -9.09 30.72
CA GLN A 12 20.57 -8.50 31.99
C GLN A 12 20.03 -9.23 33.23
N ARG A 13 18.75 -9.67 33.19
CA ARG A 13 18.14 -10.44 34.28
C ARG A 13 18.81 -11.82 34.43
N ILE A 14 19.01 -12.52 33.32
CA ILE A 14 19.66 -13.85 33.33
C ILE A 14 21.11 -13.72 33.82
N SER A 15 21.84 -12.71 33.37
CA SER A 15 23.21 -12.44 33.82
C SER A 15 23.29 -12.22 35.34
N SER A 16 22.38 -11.41 35.89
CA SER A 16 22.28 -11.16 37.33
C SER A 16 21.95 -12.44 38.12
N GLU A 17 21.08 -13.28 37.59
CA GLU A 17 20.68 -14.55 38.20
C GLU A 17 21.82 -15.59 38.15
N ILE A 18 22.57 -15.66 37.04
CA ILE A 18 23.79 -16.48 36.92
C ILE A 18 24.80 -16.09 38.00
N GLN A 19 25.04 -14.78 38.19
CA GLN A 19 25.99 -14.29 39.18
C GLN A 19 25.59 -14.70 40.60
N ARG A 20 24.29 -14.62 40.95
CA ARG A 20 23.78 -15.10 42.24
C ARG A 20 23.90 -16.60 42.42
N LEU A 21 23.56 -17.38 41.40
CA LEU A 21 23.57 -18.84 41.46
C LEU A 21 24.98 -19.45 41.39
N SER A 22 25.96 -18.72 40.84
CA SER A 22 27.36 -19.15 40.75
C SER A 22 28.03 -19.32 42.11
N GLN A 23 27.54 -18.65 43.15
CA GLN A 23 28.07 -18.74 44.53
C GLN A 23 27.28 -19.74 45.40
N GLY A 24 26.31 -20.44 44.79
CA GLY A 24 25.35 -21.29 45.48
C GLY A 24 25.78 -22.74 45.68
N ASN A 25 24.87 -23.53 46.25
CA ASN A 25 25.02 -24.97 46.48
C ASN A 25 25.13 -25.77 45.15
N PRO A 26 25.48 -27.07 45.18
CA PRO A 26 25.67 -27.88 43.96
C PRO A 26 24.45 -27.95 43.03
N GLN A 27 23.23 -27.83 43.56
CA GLN A 27 22.01 -27.77 42.74
C GLN A 27 21.86 -26.41 42.04
N GLN A 28 22.24 -25.31 42.70
CA GLN A 28 22.27 -23.97 42.12
C GLN A 28 23.35 -23.84 41.04
N GLN A 29 24.50 -24.51 41.20
CA GLN A 29 25.53 -24.58 40.15
C GLN A 29 25.02 -25.29 38.88
N ARG A 30 24.24 -26.38 39.01
CA ARG A 30 23.60 -27.03 37.84
C ARG A 30 22.58 -26.12 37.14
N LYS A 31 21.86 -25.29 37.91
CA LYS A 31 20.97 -24.26 37.35
C LYS A 31 21.76 -23.14 36.66
N CYS A 32 22.91 -22.75 37.22
CA CYS A 32 23.82 -21.77 36.64
C CYS A 32 24.38 -22.21 35.28
N VAL A 33 24.78 -23.48 35.12
CA VAL A 33 25.24 -24.01 33.81
C VAL A 33 24.17 -23.88 32.74
N ARG A 34 22.92 -24.28 33.04
CA ARG A 34 21.80 -24.16 32.09
C ARG A 34 21.49 -22.71 31.74
N LEU A 35 21.51 -21.81 32.72
CA LEU A 35 21.29 -20.39 32.48
C LEU A 35 22.42 -19.75 31.66
N LYS A 36 23.67 -20.22 31.79
CA LYS A 36 24.78 -19.78 30.93
C LYS A 36 24.57 -20.15 29.46
N GLU A 37 24.09 -21.36 29.19
CA GLU A 37 23.73 -21.78 27.83
C GLU A 37 22.59 -20.93 27.26
N ASP A 38 21.58 -20.62 28.06
CA ASP A 38 20.47 -19.75 27.65
C ASP A 38 20.91 -18.29 27.44
N HIS A 39 21.85 -17.80 28.26
CA HIS A 39 22.46 -16.48 28.09
C HIS A 39 23.21 -16.37 26.77
N GLU A 40 24.02 -17.37 26.41
CA GLU A 40 24.77 -17.39 25.16
C GLU A 40 23.85 -17.46 23.92
N LYS A 41 22.78 -18.28 23.98
CA LYS A 41 21.77 -18.32 22.90
C LYS A 41 21.08 -16.96 22.73
N LEU A 42 20.73 -16.30 23.83
CA LEU A 42 20.06 -15.01 23.81
C LEU A 42 20.97 -13.90 23.26
N GLU A 43 22.27 -13.96 23.57
CA GLU A 43 23.28 -13.05 23.03
C GLU A 43 23.41 -13.19 21.50
N GLN A 44 23.47 -14.42 21.00
CA GLN A 44 23.48 -14.70 19.55
C GLN A 44 22.20 -14.21 18.85
N GLU A 45 21.03 -14.36 19.49
CA GLU A 45 19.76 -13.87 18.96
C GLU A 45 19.74 -12.33 18.87
N ILE A 46 20.24 -11.64 19.90
CA ILE A 46 20.36 -10.18 19.93
C ILE A 46 21.31 -9.69 18.82
N GLN A 47 22.45 -10.36 18.63
CA GLN A 47 23.42 -10.01 17.59
C GLN A 47 22.80 -10.12 16.19
N LYS A 48 22.09 -11.22 15.90
CA LYS A 48 21.36 -11.39 14.62
C LYS A 48 20.30 -10.31 14.40
N LEU A 49 19.56 -9.95 15.44
CA LEU A 49 18.55 -8.88 15.35
C LEU A 49 19.19 -7.51 15.07
N GLN A 50 20.36 -7.23 15.63
CA GLN A 50 21.12 -6.01 15.35
C GLN A 50 21.64 -5.98 13.91
N GLU A 51 22.18 -7.08 13.40
CA GLU A 51 22.61 -7.17 12.00
C GLU A 51 21.47 -6.95 11.01
N ASN A 52 20.31 -7.56 11.27
CA ASN A 52 19.13 -7.36 10.43
C ASN A 52 18.65 -5.90 10.45
N LYS A 53 18.64 -5.27 11.63
CA LYS A 53 18.31 -3.85 11.75
C LYS A 53 19.24 -2.98 10.90
N ASN A 54 20.55 -3.22 10.96
CA ASN A 54 21.54 -2.45 10.19
C ASN A 54 21.37 -2.65 8.67
N LYS A 55 20.97 -3.86 8.23
CA LYS A 55 20.66 -4.14 6.82
C LYS A 55 19.41 -3.41 6.35
N ASP A 56 18.36 -3.41 7.18
CA ASP A 56 17.11 -2.71 6.87
C ASP A 56 17.32 -1.19 6.83
N GLU A 57 18.15 -0.64 7.71
CA GLU A 57 18.50 0.78 7.73
C GLU A 57 19.25 1.20 6.45
N LYS A 58 20.21 0.39 5.99
CA LYS A 58 20.89 0.61 4.70
C LYS A 58 19.92 0.58 3.51
N ARG A 59 19.00 -0.38 3.48
CA ARG A 59 17.95 -0.45 2.43
C ARG A 59 17.05 0.77 2.44
N LEU A 60 16.73 1.28 3.63
CA LEU A 60 15.88 2.46 3.79
C LEU A 60 16.59 3.72 3.28
N ASP A 61 17.90 3.85 3.53
CA ASP A 61 18.72 4.94 2.98
C ASP A 61 18.87 4.86 1.45
N GLU A 62 19.01 3.65 0.88
CA GLU A 62 19.02 3.44 -0.58
C GLU A 62 17.69 3.87 -1.21
N LEU A 63 16.55 3.44 -0.65
CA LEU A 63 15.23 3.85 -1.13
C LEU A 63 15.00 5.35 -0.99
N ARG A 64 15.50 5.98 0.09
CA ARG A 64 15.42 7.43 0.27
C ARG A 64 16.17 8.17 -0.85
N LYS A 65 17.38 7.70 -1.20
CA LYS A 65 18.15 8.28 -2.33
C LYS A 65 17.42 8.09 -3.66
N GLU A 66 16.80 6.93 -3.87
CA GLU A 66 16.03 6.66 -5.10
C GLU A 66 14.81 7.60 -5.22
N ILE A 67 14.09 7.83 -4.12
CA ILE A 67 12.98 8.79 -4.08
C ILE A 67 13.47 10.20 -4.39
N GLU A 68 14.56 10.65 -3.77
CA GLU A 68 15.13 11.98 -3.99
C GLU A 68 15.57 12.19 -5.47
N THR A 69 16.15 11.16 -6.10
CA THR A 69 16.48 11.20 -7.54
C THR A 69 15.24 11.23 -8.44
N ASN A 70 14.16 10.57 -8.05
CA ASN A 70 12.91 10.54 -8.81
C ASN A 70 12.11 11.84 -8.66
N GLU A 71 12.08 12.46 -7.47
CA GLU A 71 11.47 13.77 -7.26
C GLU A 71 12.16 14.87 -8.09
N GLY A 72 13.49 14.82 -8.19
CA GLY A 72 14.26 15.72 -9.07
C GLY A 72 13.91 15.53 -10.57
N ASN A 73 13.62 14.30 -10.98
CA ASN A 73 13.19 14.00 -12.35
C ASN A 73 11.77 14.50 -12.64
N ASP A 74 10.86 14.42 -11.68
CA ASP A 74 9.48 14.92 -11.81
C ASP A 74 9.42 16.44 -11.95
N GLU A 75 10.26 17.18 -11.21
CA GLU A 75 10.37 18.63 -11.40
C GLU A 75 10.89 18.99 -12.80
N SER A 76 11.85 18.21 -13.32
CA SER A 76 12.35 18.36 -14.69
C SER A 76 11.29 18.04 -15.74
N GLN A 77 10.46 17.02 -15.53
CA GLN A 77 9.32 16.69 -16.40
C GLN A 77 8.25 17.78 -16.35
N LYS A 78 7.94 18.33 -15.17
CA LYS A 78 7.00 19.44 -14.99
C LYS A 78 7.45 20.69 -15.74
N ARG A 79 8.75 21.03 -15.68
CA ARG A 79 9.33 22.14 -16.47
C ARG A 79 9.27 21.89 -17.98
N LYS A 80 9.47 20.65 -18.44
CA LYS A 80 9.32 20.26 -19.85
C LYS A 80 7.86 20.36 -20.33
N ARG A 81 6.89 19.93 -19.53
CA ARG A 81 5.45 20.06 -19.84
C ARG A 81 5.01 21.52 -19.96
N LYS A 82 5.47 22.38 -19.05
CA LYS A 82 5.18 23.82 -19.10
C LYS A 82 5.73 24.48 -20.37
N LYS A 83 6.97 24.17 -20.76
CA LYS A 83 7.54 24.65 -22.03
C LYS A 83 6.74 24.18 -23.24
N LEU A 84 6.23 22.94 -23.22
CA LEU A 84 5.42 22.40 -24.33
C LEU A 84 4.06 23.11 -24.46
N GLU A 85 3.42 23.43 -23.33
CA GLU A 85 2.18 24.23 -23.31
C GLU A 85 2.42 25.66 -23.83
N ASP A 86 3.54 26.29 -23.43
CA ASP A 86 3.92 27.62 -23.93
C ASP A 86 4.14 27.60 -25.46
N PHE A 87 4.83 26.57 -25.99
CA PHE A 87 5.01 26.39 -27.44
C PHE A 87 3.68 26.14 -28.17
N GLN A 88 2.76 25.34 -27.60
CA GLN A 88 1.44 25.12 -28.20
C GLN A 88 0.61 26.41 -28.26
N LYS A 89 0.72 27.26 -27.24
CA LYS A 89 0.05 28.55 -27.20
C LYS A 89 0.60 29.51 -28.27
N GLU A 90 1.92 29.57 -28.41
CA GLU A 90 2.60 30.36 -29.44
C GLU A 90 2.23 29.88 -30.85
N TYR A 91 2.16 28.57 -31.07
CA TYR A 91 1.70 27.98 -32.34
C TYR A 91 0.24 28.32 -32.65
N LYS A 92 -0.63 28.34 -31.65
CA LYS A 92 -2.04 28.74 -31.79
C LYS A 92 -2.19 30.23 -32.13
N GLU A 93 -1.41 31.09 -31.49
CA GLU A 93 -1.38 32.53 -31.80
C GLU A 93 -0.81 32.80 -33.21
N LEU A 94 0.19 32.04 -33.65
CA LEU A 94 0.70 32.10 -35.03
C LEU A 94 -0.34 31.64 -36.05
N ARG A 95 -1.12 30.60 -35.73
CA ARG A 95 -2.22 30.12 -36.56
C ARG A 95 -3.35 31.14 -36.70
N GLU A 96 -3.69 31.85 -35.62
CA GLU A 96 -4.65 32.96 -35.64
C GLU A 96 -4.12 34.16 -36.44
N LYS A 97 -2.83 34.49 -36.31
CA LYS A 97 -2.18 35.57 -37.09
C LYS A 97 -2.06 35.25 -38.57
N LEU A 98 -1.97 33.97 -38.94
CA LEU A 98 -1.91 33.51 -40.34
C LEU A 98 -3.28 33.43 -41.02
N GLY A 99 -4.39 33.70 -40.32
CA GLY A 99 -5.70 33.89 -40.95
C GLY A 99 -6.22 32.70 -41.78
N VAL A 100 -5.85 31.46 -41.44
CA VAL A 100 -6.39 30.27 -42.12
C VAL A 100 -7.59 29.75 -41.34
N GLY A 101 -8.76 30.29 -41.68
CA GLY A 101 -10.04 29.90 -41.11
C GLY A 101 -11.23 30.41 -41.91
N GLU A 102 -11.42 29.87 -43.12
CA GLU A 102 -12.68 29.72 -43.92
C GLU A 102 -12.21 29.11 -45.27
N GLU A 103 -12.72 28.03 -45.86
CA GLU A 103 -14.07 27.48 -46.03
C GLU A 103 -13.95 25.92 -46.06
N LEU A 104 -14.92 25.10 -45.65
CA LEU A 104 -16.16 24.83 -46.37
C LEU A 104 -17.20 24.21 -45.40
N LYS A 105 -18.34 24.91 -45.28
CA LYS A 105 -19.66 24.29 -45.12
C LYS A 105 -19.92 23.48 -46.42
N GLU A 106 -20.72 22.43 -46.49
CA GLU A 106 -22.08 22.27 -46.01
C GLU A 106 -22.49 20.81 -46.32
N ASP A 107 -23.20 20.17 -45.38
CA ASP A 107 -24.38 19.30 -45.51
C ASP A 107 -24.36 18.09 -46.49
N ALA A 108 -24.44 16.83 -46.05
CA ALA A 108 -25.54 16.08 -45.41
C ALA A 108 -26.29 15.16 -46.41
N GLU A 109 -26.72 14.01 -45.89
CA GLU A 109 -27.57 12.95 -46.48
C GLU A 109 -26.89 11.94 -47.44
N ARG A 110 -26.60 10.73 -46.97
CA ARG A 110 -27.47 9.53 -46.85
C ARG A 110 -27.71 8.80 -48.19
N VAL A 111 -27.27 7.53 -48.16
CA VAL A 111 -27.98 6.32 -48.63
C VAL A 111 -27.62 5.76 -50.02
N ASP A 112 -27.40 4.43 -49.98
CA ASP A 112 -27.40 3.39 -51.02
C ASP A 112 -26.22 3.19 -51.98
N ASN A 113 -25.47 2.12 -51.71
CA ASN A 113 -25.13 1.13 -52.76
C ASN A 113 -26.42 0.36 -53.10
N PRO A 114 -26.72 -0.05 -54.37
CA PRO A 114 -25.85 -0.99 -55.08
C PRO A 114 -25.92 -1.01 -56.64
N SER A 115 -25.01 -1.82 -57.20
CA SER A 115 -25.20 -2.70 -58.37
C SER A 115 -24.91 -2.18 -59.79
N GLU A 116 -24.12 -3.01 -60.46
CA GLU A 116 -24.42 -3.63 -61.76
C GLU A 116 -24.16 -2.89 -63.09
N ASN A 117 -23.24 -3.54 -63.84
CA ASN A 117 -23.41 -4.00 -65.22
C ASN A 117 -22.78 -3.18 -66.36
N THR A 118 -21.84 -3.88 -67.04
CA THR A 118 -21.74 -4.06 -68.49
C THR A 118 -21.82 -2.83 -69.40
N SER A 119 -20.81 -2.64 -70.23
CA SER A 119 -20.81 -3.23 -71.59
C SER A 119 -19.70 -2.63 -72.46
N SER A 120 -19.20 -3.53 -73.30
CA SER A 120 -18.35 -3.31 -74.47
C SER A 120 -18.87 -2.25 -75.44
N PHE A 121 -17.97 -1.57 -76.15
CA PHE A 121 -18.21 -1.20 -77.55
C PHE A 121 -16.92 -1.31 -78.38
N LYS A 122 -17.00 -2.14 -79.42
CA LYS A 122 -16.15 -2.08 -80.62
C LYS A 122 -16.57 -0.87 -81.46
N THR A 123 -15.66 -0.33 -82.25
CA THR A 123 -15.95 -0.12 -83.68
C THR A 123 -14.66 0.03 -84.49
N ASP A 124 -14.61 -0.77 -85.54
CA ASP A 124 -13.75 -0.62 -86.71
C ASP A 124 -14.10 0.68 -87.46
N GLU A 125 -13.09 1.34 -88.02
CA GLU A 125 -13.27 2.10 -89.26
C GLU A 125 -12.03 1.92 -90.15
N ASN A 126 -12.27 1.39 -91.35
CA ASN A 126 -11.30 1.15 -92.40
C ASN A 126 -10.98 2.44 -93.15
N ILE A 127 -9.71 2.71 -93.45
CA ILE A 127 -9.32 3.39 -94.70
C ILE A 127 -8.12 2.65 -95.32
N TYR A 128 -8.37 2.10 -96.49
CA TYR A 128 -7.41 1.51 -97.42
C TYR A 128 -6.68 2.63 -98.18
N LEU A 129 -5.34 2.63 -98.22
CA LEU A 129 -4.56 3.28 -99.29
C LEU A 129 -3.29 2.47 -99.62
N ASN A 130 -3.45 1.67 -100.66
CA ASN A 130 -2.54 1.20 -101.70
C ASN A 130 -1.02 1.55 -101.64
N LYS A 131 -0.21 0.48 -101.75
CA LYS A 131 1.08 0.30 -102.44
C LYS A 131 1.95 1.54 -102.75
N GLN A 132 3.19 1.53 -102.24
CA GLN A 132 4.43 1.40 -103.04
C GLN A 132 5.66 1.46 -102.11
N HIS A 133 6.51 0.43 -102.16
CA HIS A 133 7.93 0.57 -101.80
C HIS A 133 8.64 1.34 -102.92
N PRO A 134 9.61 2.20 -102.57
CA PRO A 134 10.96 1.88 -103.02
C PRO A 134 12.01 2.00 -101.90
N GLU A 135 13.00 1.15 -102.01
CA GLU A 135 14.27 1.21 -101.28
C GLU A 135 14.89 2.60 -101.38
N VAL A 136 15.09 3.28 -100.25
CA VAL A 136 16.02 4.41 -100.14
C VAL A 136 16.81 4.29 -98.84
N LYS A 137 18.13 4.41 -99.01
CA LYS A 137 19.20 4.27 -98.00
C LYS A 137 19.08 5.26 -96.84
N LEU A 138 19.45 4.74 -95.67
CA LEU A 138 20.31 5.30 -94.62
C LEU A 138 20.31 6.82 -94.34
N ILE A 139 19.99 7.13 -93.07
CA ILE A 139 20.36 8.30 -92.25
C ILE A 139 19.55 9.58 -92.49
N GLN A 140 18.56 9.82 -91.63
CA GLN A 140 18.33 11.16 -91.08
C GLN A 140 18.42 11.10 -89.56
N LYS A 141 19.34 11.91 -89.03
CA LYS A 141 19.55 12.16 -87.61
C LYS A 141 18.24 12.66 -87.00
N ASP A 142 17.93 12.17 -85.81
CA ASP A 142 16.90 12.68 -84.92
C ASP A 142 17.06 14.19 -84.73
N GLN A 143 16.33 14.98 -85.53
CA GLN A 143 16.48 16.43 -85.60
C GLN A 143 15.77 17.14 -84.42
N TYR A 144 15.02 16.38 -83.61
CA TYR A 144 14.21 16.88 -82.50
C TYR A 144 14.36 16.07 -81.18
N GLY A 145 15.21 15.03 -81.16
CA GLY A 145 15.43 14.18 -79.98
C GLY A 145 14.24 13.27 -79.63
N VAL A 146 13.32 13.05 -80.58
CA VAL A 146 12.01 12.44 -80.31
C VAL A 146 12.14 10.94 -80.06
N ASP A 147 13.03 10.24 -80.78
CA ASP A 147 13.22 8.80 -80.60
C ASP A 147 13.90 8.49 -79.26
N GLU A 148 14.84 9.35 -78.86
CA GLU A 148 15.50 9.27 -77.56
C GLU A 148 14.52 9.57 -76.41
N GLN A 149 13.62 10.55 -76.59
CA GLN A 149 12.54 10.85 -75.65
C GLN A 149 11.56 9.67 -75.51
N VAL A 150 11.11 9.07 -76.61
CA VAL A 150 10.20 7.90 -76.58
C VAL A 150 10.86 6.71 -75.87
N LYS A 151 12.14 6.46 -76.13
CA LYS A 151 12.91 5.39 -75.46
C LYS A 151 13.07 5.66 -73.95
N ASN A 152 13.31 6.91 -73.57
CA ASN A 152 13.41 7.32 -72.17
C ASN A 152 12.06 7.21 -71.45
N ILE A 153 10.96 7.64 -72.06
CA ILE A 153 9.60 7.51 -71.51
C ILE A 153 9.27 6.04 -71.26
N LYS A 154 9.52 5.16 -72.24
CA LYS A 154 9.30 3.72 -72.08
C LYS A 154 10.15 3.12 -70.96
N THR A 155 11.40 3.55 -70.84
CA THR A 155 12.29 3.11 -69.75
C THR A 155 11.80 3.58 -68.37
N VAL A 156 11.25 4.79 -68.28
CA VAL A 156 10.66 5.33 -67.04
C VAL A 156 9.39 4.57 -66.68
N GLU A 157 8.53 4.28 -67.66
CA GLU A 157 7.29 3.52 -67.46
C GLU A 157 7.58 2.10 -66.95
N GLU A 158 8.56 1.40 -67.55
CA GLU A 158 9.01 0.09 -67.06
C GLU A 158 9.56 0.15 -65.63
N ARG A 159 10.28 1.23 -65.26
CA ARG A 159 10.76 1.45 -63.89
C ARG A 159 9.61 1.74 -62.92
N MET A 160 8.59 2.50 -63.35
CA MET A 160 7.40 2.77 -62.53
C MET A 160 6.61 1.48 -62.27
N LEU A 161 6.43 0.63 -63.29
CA LEU A 161 5.77 -0.67 -63.13
C LEU A 161 6.53 -1.57 -62.15
N LYS A 162 7.86 -1.61 -62.23
CA LYS A 162 8.69 -2.34 -61.27
C LYS A 162 8.56 -1.81 -59.83
N ARG A 163 8.56 -0.48 -59.66
CA ARG A 163 8.35 0.14 -58.34
C ARG A 163 6.98 -0.18 -57.76
N LYS A 164 5.93 -0.09 -58.58
CA LYS A 164 4.56 -0.42 -58.17
C LYS A 164 4.42 -1.87 -57.72
N LYS A 165 5.13 -2.81 -58.37
CA LYS A 165 5.17 -4.21 -57.93
C LYS A 165 5.86 -4.37 -56.57
N ILE A 166 6.99 -3.70 -56.36
CA ILE A 166 7.72 -3.74 -55.08
C ILE A 166 6.89 -3.12 -53.96
N GLU A 167 6.20 -2.01 -54.24
CA GLU A 167 5.32 -1.34 -53.29
C GLU A 167 4.14 -2.24 -52.88
N LEU A 168 3.51 -2.93 -53.84
CA LEU A 168 2.43 -3.85 -53.56
C LEU A 168 2.89 -5.08 -52.74
N GLU A 169 4.07 -5.62 -53.05
CA GLU A 169 4.69 -6.72 -52.28
C GLU A 169 5.09 -6.26 -50.85
N ALA A 170 5.58 -5.02 -50.72
CA ALA A 170 5.88 -4.42 -49.42
C ALA A 170 4.61 -4.18 -48.59
N GLU A 171 3.52 -3.75 -49.22
CA GLU A 171 2.22 -3.56 -48.57
C GLU A 171 1.62 -4.91 -48.12
N GLU A 172 1.70 -5.94 -48.95
CA GLU A 172 1.23 -7.28 -48.60
C GLU A 172 2.03 -7.87 -47.43
N THR A 173 3.36 -7.79 -47.47
CA THR A 173 4.22 -8.23 -46.36
C THR A 173 4.01 -7.43 -45.08
N PHE A 174 3.78 -6.12 -45.19
CA PHE A 174 3.42 -5.28 -44.06
C PHE A 174 2.08 -5.69 -43.44
N ASN A 175 1.05 -5.94 -44.26
CA ASN A 175 -0.27 -6.37 -43.80
C ASN A 175 -0.22 -7.74 -43.11
N ILE A 176 0.56 -8.70 -43.64
CA ILE A 176 0.80 -10.00 -43.01
C ILE A 176 1.50 -9.84 -41.66
N GLY A 177 2.52 -8.97 -41.60
CA GLY A 177 3.22 -8.65 -40.36
C GLY A 177 2.29 -8.01 -39.33
N MET A 178 1.42 -7.10 -39.75
CA MET A 178 0.45 -6.45 -38.88
C MET A 178 -0.58 -7.43 -38.32
N ALA A 179 -1.11 -8.32 -39.16
CA ALA A 179 -2.04 -9.37 -38.72
C ALA A 179 -1.40 -10.30 -37.68
N SER A 180 -0.13 -10.67 -37.89
CA SER A 180 0.64 -11.51 -36.97
C SER A 180 0.89 -10.81 -35.62
N LEU A 181 1.11 -9.49 -35.63
CA LEU A 181 1.25 -8.69 -34.40
C LEU A 181 -0.07 -8.60 -33.62
N CYS A 182 -1.19 -8.40 -34.31
CA CYS A 182 -2.51 -8.40 -33.69
C CYS A 182 -2.85 -9.77 -33.05
N GLU A 183 -2.48 -10.87 -33.70
CA GLU A 183 -2.65 -12.22 -33.13
C GLU A 183 -1.77 -12.43 -31.89
N LEU A 184 -0.51 -11.97 -31.94
CA LEU A 184 0.41 -12.04 -30.81
C LEU A 184 -0.11 -11.22 -29.62
N GLU A 185 -0.61 -10.01 -29.85
CA GLU A 185 -1.21 -9.16 -28.82
C GLU A 185 -2.42 -9.83 -28.16
N ALA A 186 -3.33 -10.41 -28.96
CA ALA A 186 -4.47 -11.16 -28.45
C ALA A 186 -4.06 -12.40 -27.64
N ASN A 187 -2.98 -13.08 -28.04
CA ASN A 187 -2.44 -14.22 -27.30
C ASN A 187 -1.83 -13.80 -25.96
N ILE A 188 -1.05 -12.70 -25.95
CA ILE A 188 -0.48 -12.12 -24.73
C ILE A 188 -1.59 -11.69 -23.76
N ASP A 189 -2.65 -11.04 -24.25
CA ASP A 189 -3.78 -10.65 -23.41
C ASP A 189 -4.51 -11.88 -22.83
N ASN A 190 -4.75 -12.91 -23.64
CA ASN A 190 -5.33 -14.16 -23.18
C ASN A 190 -4.45 -14.89 -22.16
N MET A 191 -3.15 -14.93 -22.37
CA MET A 191 -2.18 -15.50 -21.42
C MET A 191 -2.17 -14.71 -20.12
N THR A 192 -2.17 -13.38 -20.21
CA THR A 192 -2.24 -12.48 -19.06
C THR A 192 -3.52 -12.72 -18.26
N LYS A 193 -4.67 -12.85 -18.93
CA LYS A 193 -5.95 -13.18 -18.28
C LYS A 193 -5.93 -14.56 -17.61
N ARG A 194 -5.34 -15.57 -18.26
CA ARG A 194 -5.21 -16.93 -17.71
C ARG A 194 -4.28 -17.00 -16.50
N VAL A 195 -3.23 -16.19 -16.47
CA VAL A 195 -2.27 -16.17 -15.35
C VAL A 195 -2.77 -15.26 -14.22
N ALA A 196 -3.28 -14.08 -14.53
CA ALA A 196 -3.73 -13.11 -13.54
C ALA A 196 -5.03 -13.55 -12.84
N SER A 197 -6.01 -14.11 -13.56
CA SER A 197 -7.32 -14.43 -12.97
C SER A 197 -7.25 -15.45 -11.82
N PRO A 198 -6.54 -16.58 -11.93
CA PRO A 198 -6.42 -17.53 -10.83
C PRO A 198 -5.63 -16.97 -9.64
N VAL A 199 -4.62 -16.14 -9.92
CA VAL A 199 -3.81 -15.49 -8.87
C VAL A 199 -4.67 -14.50 -8.09
N ILE A 200 -5.46 -13.67 -8.78
CA ILE A 200 -6.39 -12.73 -8.16
C ILE A 200 -7.45 -13.47 -7.34
N GLN A 201 -8.05 -14.54 -7.88
CA GLN A 201 -9.02 -15.36 -7.16
C GLN A 201 -8.43 -15.97 -5.87
N LYS A 202 -7.22 -16.53 -5.95
CA LYS A 202 -6.54 -17.09 -4.78
C LYS A 202 -6.28 -16.03 -3.71
N PHE A 203 -5.82 -14.85 -4.10
CA PHE A 203 -5.63 -13.74 -3.15
C PHE A 203 -6.96 -13.29 -2.53
N GLU A 204 -8.04 -13.23 -3.30
CA GLU A 204 -9.36 -12.86 -2.78
C GLU A 204 -9.90 -13.88 -1.77
N GLU A 205 -9.72 -15.17 -2.02
CA GLU A 205 -10.06 -16.25 -1.09
C GLU A 205 -9.25 -16.18 0.21
N GLU A 206 -7.93 -15.96 0.12
CA GLU A 206 -7.06 -15.80 1.28
C GLU A 206 -7.46 -14.57 2.11
N LEU A 207 -7.77 -13.44 1.46
CA LEU A 207 -8.26 -12.23 2.13
C LEU A 207 -9.60 -12.47 2.84
N LYS A 208 -10.52 -13.22 2.22
CA LYS A 208 -11.80 -13.61 2.83
C LYS A 208 -11.59 -14.49 4.05
N LEU A 209 -10.63 -15.42 3.99
CA LEU A 209 -10.27 -16.29 5.12
C LEU A 209 -9.67 -15.49 6.28
N ILE A 210 -8.75 -14.56 6.00
CA ILE A 210 -8.16 -13.65 6.99
C ILE A 210 -9.25 -12.80 7.66
N ARG A 211 -10.14 -12.20 6.86
CA ARG A 211 -11.26 -11.40 7.37
C ARG A 211 -12.17 -12.22 8.28
N ASN A 212 -12.51 -13.44 7.89
CA ASN A 212 -13.34 -14.33 8.70
C ASN A 212 -12.67 -14.74 10.01
N LYS A 213 -11.36 -15.03 9.98
CA LYS A 213 -10.58 -15.34 11.19
C LYS A 213 -10.52 -14.15 12.13
N SER A 214 -10.18 -12.97 11.61
CA SER A 214 -10.16 -11.72 12.38
C SER A 214 -11.53 -11.42 13.02
N ASN A 215 -12.62 -11.60 12.29
CA ASN A 215 -13.98 -11.42 12.84
C ASN A 215 -14.29 -12.38 13.99
N LYS A 216 -13.85 -13.65 13.89
CA LYS A 216 -14.00 -14.63 14.99
C LYS A 216 -13.20 -14.19 16.21
N ASP A 217 -11.95 -13.79 16.03
CA ASP A 217 -11.07 -13.36 17.12
C ASP A 217 -11.64 -12.11 17.81
N THR A 218 -12.11 -11.13 17.05
CA THR A 218 -12.80 -9.94 17.58
C THR A 218 -14.04 -10.30 18.39
N LYS A 219 -14.86 -11.26 17.92
CA LYS A 219 -16.04 -11.73 18.67
C LYS A 219 -15.65 -12.40 19.99
N VAL A 220 -14.59 -13.19 20.00
CA VAL A 220 -14.04 -13.81 21.22
C VAL A 220 -13.52 -12.74 22.18
N LEU A 221 -12.78 -11.74 21.67
CA LEU A 221 -12.27 -10.64 22.47
C LEU A 221 -13.41 -9.84 23.11
N LYS A 222 -14.44 -9.49 22.33
CA LYS A 222 -15.62 -8.78 22.82
C LYS A 222 -16.31 -9.54 23.94
N THR A 223 -16.44 -10.87 23.81
CA THR A 223 -17.01 -11.73 24.85
C THR A 223 -16.15 -11.74 26.12
N LYS A 224 -14.83 -11.76 25.99
CA LYS A 224 -13.90 -11.70 27.14
C LYS A 224 -13.96 -10.34 27.84
N ILE A 225 -14.06 -9.24 27.09
CA ILE A 225 -14.19 -7.89 27.63
C ILE A 225 -15.46 -7.79 28.48
N VAL A 226 -16.62 -8.21 27.96
CA VAL A 226 -17.89 -8.22 28.71
C VAL A 226 -17.77 -9.04 30.00
N LYS A 227 -17.10 -10.21 29.96
CA LYS A 227 -16.87 -11.00 31.18
C LYS A 227 -15.98 -10.29 32.20
N LEU A 228 -14.97 -9.55 31.75
CA LEU A 228 -14.10 -8.76 32.63
C LEU A 228 -14.84 -7.57 33.24
N GLU A 229 -15.66 -6.87 32.47
CA GLU A 229 -16.52 -5.78 32.97
C GLU A 229 -17.46 -6.27 34.08
N VAL A 230 -18.11 -7.42 33.90
CA VAL A 230 -18.95 -8.02 34.95
C VAL A 230 -18.16 -8.32 36.23
N ARG A 231 -16.93 -8.83 36.11
CA ARG A 231 -16.07 -9.08 37.28
C ARG A 231 -15.63 -7.79 37.96
N ILE A 232 -15.29 -6.75 37.20
CA ILE A 232 -14.94 -5.44 37.75
C ILE A 232 -16.11 -4.87 38.54
N ASN A 233 -17.32 -4.89 37.98
CA ASN A 233 -18.53 -4.43 38.66
C ASN A 233 -18.81 -5.22 39.96
N GLN A 234 -18.53 -6.52 39.99
CA GLN A 234 -18.64 -7.33 41.21
C GLN A 234 -17.63 -6.90 42.28
N VAL A 235 -16.37 -6.65 41.88
CA VAL A 235 -15.32 -6.16 42.79
C VAL A 235 -15.65 -4.77 43.32
N GLU A 236 -16.17 -3.87 42.48
CA GLU A 236 -16.59 -2.54 42.92
C GLU A 236 -17.73 -2.61 43.95
N ARG A 237 -18.75 -3.43 43.71
CA ARG A 237 -19.82 -3.66 44.70
C ARG A 237 -19.28 -4.22 46.01
N MET A 238 -18.38 -5.20 45.94
CA MET A 238 -17.75 -5.74 47.16
C MET A 238 -16.96 -4.66 47.90
N ARG A 239 -16.23 -3.81 47.17
CA ARG A 239 -15.48 -2.70 47.77
C ARG A 239 -16.40 -1.72 48.48
N GLU A 240 -17.54 -1.37 47.89
CA GLU A 240 -18.54 -0.50 48.55
C GLU A 240 -19.10 -1.13 49.84
N ILE A 241 -19.41 -2.42 49.82
CA ILE A 241 -19.85 -3.16 51.01
C ILE A 241 -18.75 -3.13 52.08
N CYS A 242 -17.51 -3.41 51.72
CA CYS A 242 -16.38 -3.38 52.65
C CYS A 242 -16.16 -1.98 53.24
N VAL A 243 -16.24 -0.93 52.43
CA VAL A 243 -16.10 0.46 52.90
C VAL A 243 -17.20 0.80 53.91
N THR A 244 -18.44 0.42 53.62
CA THR A 244 -19.58 0.61 54.53
C THR A 244 -19.38 -0.16 55.83
N ALA A 245 -18.99 -1.44 55.77
CA ALA A 245 -18.73 -2.27 56.95
C ALA A 245 -17.59 -1.71 57.82
N ILE A 246 -16.52 -1.20 57.20
CA ILE A 246 -15.42 -0.54 57.93
C ILE A 246 -15.90 0.74 58.62
N ALA A 247 -16.76 1.53 57.96
CA ALA A 247 -17.35 2.72 58.57
C ALA A 247 -18.24 2.38 59.77
N GLU A 248 -19.07 1.35 59.65
CA GLU A 248 -19.92 0.84 60.74
C GLU A 248 -19.09 0.33 61.94
N LEU A 249 -18.03 -0.45 61.67
CA LEU A 249 -17.12 -0.92 62.73
C LEU A 249 -16.42 0.25 63.44
N ASN A 250 -15.97 1.26 62.69
CA ASN A 250 -15.37 2.46 63.27
C ASN A 250 -16.35 3.24 64.16
N LEU A 251 -17.61 3.39 63.74
CA LEU A 251 -18.65 4.03 64.54
C LEU A 251 -18.99 3.22 65.80
N THR A 252 -19.07 1.90 65.67
CA THR A 252 -19.35 0.99 66.79
C THR A 252 -18.22 1.00 67.82
N THR A 253 -16.97 0.98 67.35
CA THR A 253 -15.79 1.07 68.22
C THR A 253 -15.73 2.39 68.96
N LYS A 254 -16.05 3.50 68.27
CA LYS A 254 -16.16 4.82 68.93
C LYS A 254 -17.25 4.83 69.99
N ARG A 255 -18.44 4.26 69.72
CA ARG A 255 -19.52 4.15 70.73
C ARG A 255 -19.09 3.34 71.95
N MET A 256 -18.49 2.16 71.76
CA MET A 256 -17.99 1.35 72.88
C MET A 256 -16.96 2.12 73.73
N LEU A 257 -16.11 2.92 73.10
CA LEU A 257 -15.11 3.73 73.81
C LEU A 257 -15.75 4.85 74.65
N PHE A 258 -16.84 5.46 74.17
CA PHE A 258 -17.63 6.41 74.95
C PHE A 258 -18.35 5.75 76.13
N ASP A 259 -18.95 4.58 75.94
CA ASP A 259 -19.61 3.83 77.02
C ASP A 259 -18.60 3.43 78.10
N LEU A 260 -17.40 3.02 77.71
CA LEU A 260 -16.32 2.67 78.64
C LEU A 260 -15.82 3.90 79.42
N MET A 261 -15.68 5.06 78.76
CA MET A 261 -15.40 6.32 79.46
C MET A 261 -16.51 6.68 80.46
N ALA A 262 -17.79 6.50 80.08
CA ALA A 262 -18.91 6.77 80.98
C ALA A 262 -18.87 5.89 82.24
N ILE A 263 -18.54 4.60 82.08
CA ILE A 263 -18.34 3.66 83.20
C ILE A 263 -17.20 4.13 84.10
N VAL A 264 -16.04 4.48 83.54
CA VAL A 264 -14.87 4.92 84.31
C VAL A 264 -15.17 6.20 85.09
N VAL A 265 -15.83 7.18 84.46
CA VAL A 265 -16.24 8.43 85.12
C VAL A 265 -17.22 8.13 86.26
N ASN A 266 -18.14 7.19 86.09
CA ASN A 266 -19.10 6.83 87.14
C ASN A 266 -18.42 6.13 88.33
N ILE A 267 -17.44 5.26 88.07
CA ILE A 267 -16.60 4.63 89.11
C ILE A 267 -15.80 5.69 89.88
N LEU A 268 -15.13 6.60 89.17
CA LEU A 268 -14.38 7.72 89.78
C LEU A 268 -15.28 8.60 90.63
N ARG A 269 -16.49 8.92 90.15
CA ARG A 269 -17.48 9.68 90.90
C ARG A 269 -17.88 8.98 92.20
N ASN A 270 -18.19 7.68 92.14
CA ASN A 270 -18.52 6.90 93.34
C ASN A 270 -17.33 6.81 94.30
N ALA A 271 -16.12 6.63 93.80
CA ALA A 271 -14.92 6.61 94.64
C ALA A 271 -14.71 7.95 95.37
N LEU A 272 -14.89 9.08 94.67
CA LEU A 272 -14.82 10.41 95.27
C LEU A 272 -15.91 10.63 96.32
N TYR A 273 -17.14 10.16 96.09
CA TYR A 273 -18.20 10.20 97.10
C TYR A 273 -17.85 9.38 98.34
N MET A 274 -17.28 8.18 98.17
CA MET A 274 -16.84 7.35 99.29
C MET A 274 -15.71 8.01 100.09
N ILE A 275 -14.74 8.64 99.41
CA ILE A 275 -13.65 9.37 100.08
C ILE A 275 -14.19 10.58 100.84
N ALA A 276 -15.11 11.35 100.22
CA ALA A 276 -15.75 12.48 100.89
C ALA A 276 -16.57 12.02 102.12
N TRP A 277 -17.29 10.92 102.00
CA TRP A 277 -18.05 10.33 103.11
C TRP A 277 -17.13 9.85 104.26
N ILE A 278 -16.02 9.17 103.95
CA ILE A 278 -15.02 8.76 104.94
C ILE A 278 -14.42 9.99 105.63
N ARG A 279 -14.09 11.04 104.86
CA ARG A 279 -13.55 12.30 105.38
C ARG A 279 -14.55 12.95 106.35
N ASP A 280 -15.79 13.14 105.93
CA ASP A 280 -16.81 13.78 106.75
C ASP A 280 -17.14 12.93 108.00
N SER A 281 -17.11 11.60 107.88
CA SER A 281 -17.26 10.69 109.03
C SER A 281 -16.09 10.78 110.02
N LEU A 282 -14.86 10.96 109.54
CA LEU A 282 -13.66 11.16 110.36
C LEU A 282 -13.70 12.51 111.09
N VAL A 283 -14.07 13.58 110.38
CA VAL A 283 -14.18 14.94 110.95
C VAL A 283 -15.25 14.99 112.06
N ASN A 284 -16.42 14.40 111.82
CA ASN A 284 -17.48 14.31 112.84
C ASN A 284 -17.05 13.51 114.08
N TYR A 285 -16.20 12.49 113.90
CA TYR A 285 -15.64 11.72 115.03
C TYR A 285 -14.64 12.52 115.86
N THR A 286 -13.94 13.48 115.26
CA THR A 286 -12.98 14.34 115.97
C THR A 286 -13.64 15.53 116.68
N GLU A 287 -14.83 15.98 116.24
CA GLU A 287 -15.57 17.06 116.90
C GLU A 287 -16.48 16.58 118.05
N SER A 288 -16.75 15.28 118.15
CA SER A 288 -17.64 14.69 119.17
C SER A 288 -16.92 14.22 120.44
N ARG A 289 -15.69 14.69 120.70
CA ARG A 289 -14.87 14.33 121.86
C ARG A 289 -14.31 15.56 122.55
#